data_AF-B4PRD2-F1
#
_entry.id   AF-B4PRD2-F1
#
_cell.length_a   1.000
_cell.length_b   1.000
_cell.length_c   1.000
_cell.angle_alpha   90.00
_cell.angle_beta   90.00
_cell.angle_gamma   90.00
#
_symmetry.space_group_name_H-M   'P 1'
#
loop_
_entity.id
_entity.type
_entity.pdbx_description
1 polymer ?
#
loop_
_entity_poly.entity_id
_entity_poly.type
_entity_poly.pdbx_seq_one_letter_code
_entity_poly.pdbx_strand_id
1 'polypeptide(L)'
;MLSQLPLFAGGEIVRGFGRGSKELGIPTANFPLEVVKSLPESLPTGAYYGWANVDNGPVHKMVLSVGWNPFYNNKEKSVETHMLHDFNCDLYGQILKICIVGYLRPERSFDSLEALIAAIRLDIEQAKAFLDEADKGKLKEAPFFSEKLISPK
;
A
#
# COMPACT_ATOMS: atom_id res chain seq x y z
N MET A 1 4.94 -3.67 19.14
CA MET A 1 3.83 -2.73 19.35
C MET A 1 3.10 -2.60 18.02
N LEU A 2 2.03 -3.39 17.83
CA LEU A 2 1.14 -3.41 16.64
C LEU A 2 -0.21 -2.72 16.95
N SER A 3 -0.28 -1.96 18.05
CA SER A 3 -1.51 -1.40 18.63
C SER A 3 -2.12 -0.24 17.83
N GLN A 4 -1.65 0.01 16.61
CA GLN A 4 -2.12 1.11 15.77
C GLN A 4 -2.89 0.63 14.53
N LEU A 5 -3.00 -0.68 14.29
CA LEU A 5 -3.76 -1.21 13.16
C LEU A 5 -5.21 -1.53 13.59
N PRO A 6 -6.22 -1.33 12.71
CA PRO A 6 -6.07 -0.89 11.32
C PRO A 6 -5.82 0.62 11.16
N LEU A 7 -5.05 1.00 10.14
CA LEU A 7 -4.84 2.41 9.74
C LEU A 7 -5.52 2.69 8.41
N PHE A 8 -6.12 3.86 8.29
CA PHE A 8 -6.74 4.32 7.05
C PHE A 8 -5.97 5.52 6.48
N ALA A 9 -5.77 5.51 5.18
CA ALA A 9 -5.16 6.61 4.44
C ALA A 9 -5.76 6.69 3.05
N GLY A 10 -5.82 7.90 2.48
CA GLY A 10 -6.25 8.07 1.11
C GLY A 10 -5.81 9.39 0.52
N GLY A 11 -5.73 9.42 -0.80
CA GLY A 11 -5.24 10.54 -1.58
C GLY A 11 -5.00 10.16 -3.02
N GLU A 12 -4.56 11.15 -3.81
CA GLU A 12 -4.29 10.98 -5.24
C GLU A 12 -3.14 10.00 -5.48
N ILE A 13 -3.26 9.16 -6.51
CA ILE A 13 -2.17 8.30 -6.97
C ILE A 13 -1.18 9.15 -7.74
N VAL A 14 0.03 9.28 -7.22
CA VAL A 14 1.13 10.02 -7.86
C VAL A 14 2.18 9.09 -8.46
N ARG A 15 3.00 9.65 -9.35
CA ARG A 15 4.16 8.94 -9.90
C ARG A 15 5.21 8.76 -8.81
N GLY A 16 5.67 7.53 -8.62
CA GLY A 16 6.88 7.24 -7.85
C GLY A 16 8.15 7.52 -8.63
N PHE A 17 9.27 7.06 -8.11
CA PHE A 17 10.61 7.39 -8.63
C PHE A 17 11.17 6.37 -9.66
N GLY A 18 10.28 5.61 -10.33
CA GLY A 18 10.64 4.85 -11.52
C GLY A 18 11.58 3.65 -11.31
N ARG A 19 11.29 2.76 -10.34
CA ARG A 19 12.06 1.51 -10.15
C ARG A 19 11.58 0.32 -10.99
N GLY A 20 10.80 0.55 -12.05
CA GLY A 20 10.40 -0.51 -13.00
C GLY A 20 9.44 -1.57 -12.44
N SER A 21 8.76 -1.34 -11.31
CA SER A 21 7.86 -2.33 -10.69
C SER A 21 6.77 -2.85 -11.64
N LYS A 22 6.31 -1.99 -12.57
CA LYS A 22 5.41 -2.36 -13.67
C LYS A 22 6.02 -3.40 -14.63
N GLU A 23 7.30 -3.29 -14.95
CA GLU A 23 8.04 -4.26 -15.78
C GLU A 23 8.23 -5.60 -15.07
N LEU A 24 8.19 -5.60 -13.73
CA LEU A 24 8.22 -6.81 -12.90
C LEU A 24 6.84 -7.48 -12.74
N GLY A 25 5.79 -6.90 -13.33
CA GLY A 25 4.41 -7.36 -13.18
C GLY A 25 3.79 -7.05 -11.82
N ILE A 26 4.37 -6.12 -11.06
CA ILE A 26 3.93 -5.74 -9.70
C ILE A 26 3.82 -4.22 -9.64
N PRO A 27 2.89 -3.59 -10.38
CA PRO A 27 2.76 -2.14 -10.40
C PRO A 27 2.42 -1.59 -9.01
N THR A 28 3.11 -0.53 -8.60
CA THR A 28 2.91 0.12 -7.30
C THR A 28 2.38 1.56 -7.44
N ALA A 29 1.26 1.84 -6.78
CA ALA A 29 0.70 3.18 -6.61
C ALA A 29 1.41 3.89 -5.44
N ASN A 30 1.74 5.16 -5.62
CA ASN A 30 2.42 5.97 -4.59
C ASN A 30 1.46 7.03 -4.08
N PHE A 31 1.62 7.40 -2.81
CA PHE A 31 0.95 8.56 -2.22
C PHE A 31 1.84 9.82 -2.24
N PRO A 32 1.22 11.01 -2.30
CA PRO A 32 1.88 12.27 -2.01
C PRO A 32 2.49 12.28 -0.60
N LEU A 33 3.51 13.11 -0.41
CA LEU A 33 4.22 13.21 0.87
C LEU A 33 3.28 13.61 2.02
N GLU A 34 2.30 14.49 1.77
CA GLU A 34 1.33 14.92 2.79
C GLU A 34 0.48 13.77 3.33
N VAL A 35 0.10 12.81 2.47
CA VAL A 35 -0.65 11.62 2.90
C VAL A 35 0.26 10.71 3.72
N VAL A 36 1.51 10.52 3.31
CA VAL A 36 2.47 9.71 4.06
C VAL A 36 2.75 10.31 5.44
N LYS A 37 2.83 11.64 5.55
CA LYS A 37 3.00 12.36 6.83
C LYS A 37 1.80 12.29 7.76
N SER A 38 0.61 11.99 7.24
CA SER A 38 -0.58 11.78 8.06
C SER A 38 -0.61 10.42 8.76
N LEU A 39 0.20 9.47 8.29
CA LEU A 39 0.41 8.19 8.97
C LEU A 39 1.26 8.39 10.23
N PRO A 40 1.10 7.55 11.27
CA PRO A 40 1.91 7.65 12.47
C PRO A 40 3.42 7.58 12.17
N GLU A 41 4.19 8.54 12.68
CA GLU A 41 5.67 8.52 12.56
C GLU A 41 6.28 7.24 13.14
N SER A 42 5.61 6.64 14.12
CA SER A 42 6.01 5.38 14.75
C SER A 42 5.70 4.12 13.91
N LEU A 43 4.97 4.23 12.79
CA LEU A 43 4.69 3.10 11.89
C LEU A 43 6.00 2.51 11.36
N PRO A 44 6.36 1.26 11.69
CA PRO A 44 7.65 0.69 11.25
C PRO A 44 7.79 0.67 9.73
N THR A 45 9.01 0.74 9.22
CA THR A 45 9.24 0.42 7.81
C THR A 45 9.12 -1.09 7.59
N GLY A 46 8.71 -1.49 6.39
CA GLY A 46 8.53 -2.89 6.01
C GLY A 46 7.32 -3.12 5.12
N ALA A 47 7.00 -4.40 4.91
CA ALA A 47 5.87 -4.83 4.12
C ALA A 47 4.64 -5.04 5.00
N TYR A 48 3.49 -4.61 4.50
CA TYR A 48 2.18 -4.70 5.13
C TYR A 48 1.15 -5.24 4.14
N TYR A 49 -0.03 -5.58 4.66
CA TYR A 49 -1.17 -6.02 3.85
C TYR A 49 -2.45 -5.33 4.30
N GLY A 50 -3.44 -5.34 3.42
CA GLY A 50 -4.72 -4.74 3.73
C GLY A 50 -5.70 -4.69 2.56
N TRP A 51 -6.59 -3.71 2.63
CA TRP A 51 -7.63 -3.47 1.62
C TRP A 51 -7.40 -2.14 0.92
N ALA A 52 -7.75 -2.06 -0.35
CA ALA A 52 -7.69 -0.82 -1.11
C ALA A 52 -8.84 -0.70 -2.12
N ASN A 53 -9.27 0.53 -2.40
CA ASN A 53 -10.04 0.83 -3.60
C ASN A 53 -9.58 2.13 -4.25
N VAL A 54 -10.03 2.32 -5.48
CA VAL A 54 -9.76 3.51 -6.28
C VAL A 54 -11.09 4.11 -6.72
N ASP A 55 -11.26 5.42 -6.55
CA ASP A 55 -12.44 6.19 -6.96
C ASP A 55 -13.79 5.60 -6.51
N ASN A 56 -13.85 5.04 -5.30
CA ASN A 56 -15.03 4.34 -4.76
C ASN A 56 -15.45 3.09 -5.56
N GLY A 57 -14.54 2.54 -6.36
CA GLY A 57 -14.70 1.25 -7.02
C GLY A 57 -14.64 0.07 -6.04
N PRO A 58 -14.61 -1.16 -6.58
CA PRO A 58 -14.53 -2.37 -5.77
C PRO A 58 -13.31 -2.37 -4.84
N VAL A 59 -13.49 -2.94 -3.66
CA VAL A 59 -12.42 -3.09 -2.68
C VAL A 59 -11.64 -4.37 -2.95
N HIS A 60 -10.34 -4.23 -3.15
CA HIS A 60 -9.41 -5.30 -3.47
C HIS A 60 -8.42 -5.51 -2.33
N LYS A 61 -7.89 -6.74 -2.23
CA LYS A 61 -6.73 -7.00 -1.37
C LYS A 61 -5.53 -6.22 -1.90
N MET A 62 -4.64 -5.81 -1.02
CA MET A 62 -3.38 -5.16 -1.38
C MET A 62 -2.23 -5.63 -0.49
N VAL A 63 -1.02 -5.44 -1.00
CA VAL A 63 0.21 -5.35 -0.20
C VAL A 63 0.76 -3.95 -0.34
N LEU A 64 1.43 -3.44 0.68
CA LEU A 64 2.17 -2.19 0.58
C LEU A 64 3.55 -2.28 1.22
N SER A 65 4.46 -1.44 0.75
CA SER A 65 5.76 -1.20 1.36
C SER A 65 5.78 0.19 1.97
N VAL A 66 6.22 0.28 3.23
CA VAL A 66 6.58 1.54 3.90
C VAL A 66 8.09 1.58 4.01
N GLY A 67 8.74 2.57 3.40
CA GLY A 67 10.20 2.66 3.39
C GLY A 67 10.70 4.10 3.41
N TRP A 68 11.99 4.30 3.64
CA TRP A 68 12.61 5.64 3.61
C TRP A 68 12.82 6.13 2.19
N ASN A 69 12.48 7.39 1.93
CA ASN A 69 12.62 8.00 0.63
C ASN A 69 14.03 8.60 0.43
N PRO A 70 14.85 8.05 -0.49
CA PRO A 70 16.23 8.53 -0.72
C PRO A 70 16.30 9.97 -1.22
N PHE A 71 15.27 10.44 -1.94
CA PHE A 71 15.24 11.80 -2.51
C PHE A 71 15.04 12.89 -1.45
N TYR A 72 14.53 12.54 -0.28
CA TYR A 72 14.41 13.43 0.87
C TYR A 72 15.49 13.13 1.92
N ASN A 73 16.67 12.68 1.50
CA ASN A 73 17.78 12.30 2.37
C ASN A 73 17.38 11.30 3.46
N ASN A 74 16.45 10.38 3.15
CA ASN A 74 15.88 9.41 4.10
C ASN A 74 15.28 10.03 5.37
N LYS A 75 14.80 11.29 5.29
CA LYS A 75 14.09 11.95 6.41
C LYS A 75 12.59 11.73 6.37
N GLU A 76 12.07 11.35 5.21
CA GLU A 76 10.65 11.16 4.95
C GLU A 76 10.39 9.72 4.52
N LYS A 77 9.26 9.16 4.96
CA LYS A 77 8.81 7.85 4.49
C LYS A 77 8.16 7.96 3.11
N SER A 78 8.01 6.81 2.49
CA SER A 78 7.26 6.56 1.26
C SER A 78 6.32 5.38 1.49
N VAL A 79 5.19 5.39 0.79
CA VAL A 79 4.20 4.32 0.81
C VAL A 79 3.91 3.89 -0.62
N GLU A 80 4.23 2.64 -0.93
CA GLU A 80 4.05 2.02 -2.24
C GLU A 80 3.05 0.89 -2.13
N THR A 81 1.89 1.01 -2.77
CA THR A 81 0.79 0.04 -2.68
C THR A 81 0.64 -0.75 -3.98
N HIS A 82 0.68 -2.07 -3.90
CA HIS A 82 0.31 -2.97 -4.99
C HIS A 82 -1.05 -3.59 -4.71
N MET A 83 -2.05 -3.22 -5.52
CA MET A 83 -3.37 -3.81 -5.46
C MET A 83 -3.37 -5.16 -6.19
N LEU A 84 -3.96 -6.18 -5.57
CA LEU A 84 -4.08 -7.53 -6.16
C LEU A 84 -5.28 -7.56 -7.12
N HIS A 85 -5.19 -6.73 -8.15
CA HIS A 85 -6.17 -6.62 -9.22
C HIS A 85 -5.50 -6.10 -10.48
N ASP A 86 -5.89 -6.68 -11.62
CA ASP A 86 -5.39 -6.29 -12.93
C ASP A 86 -6.17 -5.09 -13.46
N PHE A 87 -5.53 -3.92 -13.46
CA PHE A 87 -6.08 -2.72 -14.07
C PHE A 87 -5.63 -2.60 -15.52
N ASN A 88 -6.57 -2.30 -16.42
CA ASN A 88 -6.30 -2.10 -17.85
C ASN A 88 -5.84 -0.69 -18.21
N CYS A 89 -5.58 0.16 -17.21
CA CYS A 89 -5.14 1.54 -17.39
C CYS A 89 -4.23 1.97 -16.23
N ASP A 90 -3.48 3.05 -16.45
CA ASP A 90 -2.76 3.72 -15.36
C ASP A 90 -3.76 4.48 -14.48
N LEU A 91 -3.50 4.49 -13.16
CA LEU A 91 -4.41 5.06 -12.16
C LEU A 91 -3.99 6.44 -11.65
N TYR A 92 -2.99 7.07 -12.27
CA TYR A 92 -2.52 8.41 -11.85
C TYR A 92 -3.66 9.42 -11.85
N GLY A 93 -3.69 10.27 -10.82
CA GLY A 93 -4.76 11.26 -10.64
C GLY A 93 -6.03 10.73 -9.99
N GLN A 94 -6.21 9.40 -9.90
CA GLN A 94 -7.34 8.80 -9.21
C GLN A 94 -7.10 8.76 -7.70
N ILE A 95 -8.18 8.68 -6.92
CA ILE A 95 -8.12 8.65 -5.46
C ILE A 95 -7.97 7.21 -4.99
N LEU A 96 -6.78 6.87 -4.48
CA LEU A 96 -6.53 5.63 -3.75
C LEU A 96 -6.96 5.79 -2.30
N LYS A 97 -7.67 4.79 -1.80
CA LYS A 97 -7.98 4.61 -0.38
C LYS A 97 -7.44 3.27 0.08
N ILE A 98 -6.76 3.25 1.21
CA ILE A 98 -6.22 2.04 1.82
C ILE A 98 -6.65 1.88 3.27
N CYS A 99 -6.79 0.61 3.69
CA CYS A 99 -6.88 0.17 5.06
C CYS A 99 -5.71 -0.79 5.32
N ILE A 100 -4.70 -0.36 6.08
CA ILE A 100 -3.57 -1.19 6.49
C ILE A 100 -4.03 -2.06 7.65
N VAL A 101 -4.01 -3.38 7.47
CA VAL A 101 -4.60 -4.34 8.42
C VAL A 101 -3.53 -5.03 9.25
N GLY A 102 -2.39 -5.37 8.64
CA GLY A 102 -1.34 -6.12 9.32
C GLY A 102 0.03 -5.92 8.73
N TYR A 103 1.05 -6.28 9.52
CA TYR A 103 2.46 -6.25 9.17
C TYR A 103 2.92 -7.65 8.74
N LEU A 104 3.71 -7.74 7.67
CA LEU A 104 4.28 -9.00 7.18
C LEU A 104 5.71 -9.20 7.65
N ARG A 105 6.57 -8.21 7.38
CA ARG A 105 8.02 -8.34 7.61
C ARG A 105 8.75 -7.00 7.53
N PRO A 106 9.95 -6.89 8.12
CA PRO A 106 10.80 -5.70 7.96
C PRO A 106 11.29 -5.54 6.52
N GLU A 107 11.79 -4.33 6.23
CA GLU A 107 12.58 -4.09 5.01
C GLU A 107 13.78 -5.04 4.95
N ARG A 108 14.11 -5.49 3.74
CA ARG A 108 15.21 -6.40 3.48
C ARG A 108 15.92 -5.95 2.21
N SER A 109 17.24 -6.07 2.21
CA SER A 109 18.03 -5.99 0.99
C SER A 109 17.96 -7.34 0.27
N PHE A 110 18.00 -7.30 -1.06
CA PHE A 110 17.98 -8.50 -1.89
C PHE A 110 19.19 -8.49 -2.80
N ASP A 111 19.88 -9.62 -2.89
CA ASP A 111 21.10 -9.77 -3.68
C ASP A 111 20.83 -9.93 -5.19
N SER A 112 19.56 -10.06 -5.58
CA SER A 112 19.11 -10.17 -6.97
C SER A 112 17.66 -9.69 -7.15
N LEU A 113 17.30 -9.39 -8.39
CA LEU A 113 15.93 -9.03 -8.77
C LEU A 113 14.97 -10.20 -8.56
N GLU A 114 15.42 -11.42 -8.85
CA GLU A 114 14.66 -12.66 -8.68
C GLU A 114 14.32 -12.89 -7.20
N ALA A 115 15.28 -12.65 -6.30
CA ALA A 115 15.06 -12.76 -4.86
C ALA A 115 14.03 -11.73 -4.36
N LEU A 116 14.09 -10.50 -4.88
CA LEU A 116 13.08 -9.47 -4.59
C LEU A 116 11.68 -9.90 -5.05
N ILE A 117 11.55 -10.36 -6.31
CA ILE A 117 10.26 -10.82 -6.86
C ILE A 117 9.71 -12.00 -6.05
N ALA A 118 10.55 -12.97 -5.71
CA ALA A 118 10.15 -14.12 -4.91
C ALA A 118 9.62 -13.71 -3.53
N ALA A 119 10.27 -12.75 -2.87
CA ALA A 119 9.81 -12.23 -1.60
C ALA A 119 8.45 -11.50 -1.72
N ILE A 120 8.27 -10.67 -2.76
CA ILE A 120 6.98 -9.98 -2.96
C ILE A 120 5.85 -10.99 -3.24
N ARG A 121 6.11 -12.04 -4.03
CA ARG A 121 5.11 -13.09 -4.28
C ARG A 121 4.72 -13.82 -2.99
N LEU A 122 5.70 -14.10 -2.13
CA LEU A 122 5.42 -14.67 -0.81
C LEU A 122 4.61 -13.72 0.09
N ASP A 123 4.89 -12.42 0.03
CA ASP A 123 4.13 -11.39 0.74
C ASP A 123 2.66 -11.36 0.24
N ILE A 124 2.45 -11.44 -1.07
CA ILE A 124 1.12 -11.49 -1.71
C ILE A 124 0.34 -12.73 -1.26
N GLU A 125 0.96 -13.91 -1.26
CA GLU A 125 0.27 -15.14 -0.84
C GLU A 125 -0.09 -15.13 0.64
N GLN A 126 0.80 -14.64 1.51
CA GLN A 126 0.48 -14.45 2.93
C GLN A 126 -0.64 -13.44 3.14
N ALA A 127 -0.59 -12.30 2.44
CA ALA A 127 -1.63 -11.28 2.50
C ALA A 127 -3.01 -11.84 2.11
N LYS A 128 -3.07 -12.64 1.03
CA LYS A 128 -4.30 -13.30 0.62
C LYS A 128 -4.88 -14.16 1.74
N ALA A 129 -4.07 -15.04 2.31
CA ALA A 129 -4.50 -15.95 3.37
C ALA A 129 -4.97 -15.20 4.62
N PHE A 130 -4.20 -14.21 5.08
CA PHE A 130 -4.56 -13.44 6.28
C PHE A 130 -5.84 -12.63 6.10
N LEU A 131 -6.08 -12.06 4.91
CA LEU A 131 -7.28 -11.25 4.66
C LEU A 131 -8.57 -12.06 4.52
N ASP A 132 -8.47 -13.39 4.35
CA ASP A 132 -9.64 -14.29 4.34
C ASP A 132 -10.10 -14.68 5.75
N GLU A 133 -9.34 -14.35 6.80
CA GLU A 133 -9.80 -14.51 8.18
C GLU A 133 -10.98 -13.56 8.46
N ALA A 134 -11.99 -14.06 9.19
CA ALA A 134 -13.30 -13.40 9.32
C ALA A 134 -13.24 -11.93 9.80
N ASP A 135 -12.42 -11.62 10.81
CA ASP A 135 -12.35 -10.26 11.36
C ASP A 135 -11.66 -9.27 10.41
N LYS A 136 -10.65 -9.73 9.67
CA LYS A 136 -9.92 -8.92 8.68
C LYS A 136 -10.75 -8.76 7.40
N GLY A 137 -11.53 -9.79 7.04
CA GLY A 137 -12.44 -9.78 5.90
C GLY A 137 -13.49 -8.68 5.97
N LYS A 138 -14.05 -8.41 7.17
CA LYS A 138 -15.05 -7.36 7.39
C LYS A 138 -14.54 -5.94 7.13
N LEU A 139 -13.23 -5.71 7.23
CA LEU A 139 -12.65 -4.37 7.02
C LEU A 139 -12.82 -3.88 5.58
N LYS A 140 -13.06 -4.76 4.61
CA LYS A 140 -13.39 -4.36 3.23
C LYS A 140 -14.72 -3.60 3.12
N GLU A 141 -15.58 -3.74 4.12
CA GLU A 141 -16.91 -3.10 4.20
C GLU A 141 -16.88 -1.80 5.03
N ALA A 142 -15.69 -1.35 5.45
CA ALA A 142 -15.56 -0.12 6.23
C ALA A 142 -16.18 1.09 5.48
N PRO A 143 -16.98 1.94 6.16
CA PRO A 143 -17.60 3.12 5.54
C PRO A 143 -16.63 4.01 4.76
N PHE A 144 -15.39 4.09 5.24
CA PHE A 144 -14.25 4.76 4.59
C PHE A 144 -14.16 4.48 3.07
N PHE A 145 -14.37 3.24 2.63
CA PHE A 145 -14.27 2.88 1.21
C PHE A 145 -15.41 3.45 0.35
N SER A 146 -16.54 3.81 0.96
CA SER A 146 -17.70 4.42 0.28
C SER A 146 -17.79 5.94 0.41
N GLU A 147 -17.09 6.52 1.38
CA GLU A 147 -17.09 7.97 1.63
C GLU A 147 -16.29 8.73 0.57
N LYS A 148 -16.81 9.89 0.12
CA LYS A 148 -16.04 10.78 -0.75
C LYS A 148 -14.96 11.47 0.08
N LEU A 149 -13.69 11.27 -0.29
CA LEU A 149 -12.61 12.10 0.23
C LEU A 149 -12.77 13.50 -0.38
N ILE A 150 -12.97 14.50 0.47
CA ILE A 150 -12.96 15.89 0.06
C ILE A 150 -11.49 16.28 -0.04
N SER A 151 -10.97 16.44 -1.26
CA SER A 151 -9.64 17.02 -1.44
C SER A 151 -9.64 18.42 -0.84
N PRO A 152 -8.71 18.77 0.07
CA PRO A 152 -8.54 20.16 0.47
C PRO A 152 -8.23 20.96 -0.80
N LYS A 153 -9.02 22.02 -1.03
CA LYS A 153 -8.80 22.98 -2.12
C LYS A 153 -7.53 23.78 -1.90
#